data_AF-W7BRI6-F1
#
_entry.id   AF-W7BRI6-F1
#
_cell.length_a   1.000
_cell.length_b   1.000
_cell.length_c   1.000
_cell.angle_alpha   90.00
_cell.angle_beta   90.00
_cell.angle_gamma   90.00
#
_symmetry.space_group_name_H-M   'P 1'
#
loop_
_entity.id
_entity.type
_entity.pdbx_description
1 polymer ?
#
loop_
_entity_poly.entity_id
_entity_poly.type
_entity_poly.pdbx_seq_one_letter_code
_entity_poly.pdbx_strand_id
1 'polypeptide(L)'
;MPIHSSEQQKIGIISLGNELDVFDILEQGASGIMKLALKFQKRKKKSHEAFGEILTGRGYQVSFIDHSQIKVMMESVKESIAEFTSKYDLIIYFVKKDTMSNQTNLRVEFKSLAGFDAPWFIHEIPTMLISVANPYHEYDFADVMTIINGYSPTDEVLQAIVDKLEGKTPFRGVSPVSMDFYTN
;
A
#
# COMPACT_ATOMS: atom_id res chain seq x y z
N MET A 1 2.16 -3.73 -18.24
CA MET A 1 1.98 -5.08 -17.68
C MET A 1 0.51 -5.25 -17.36
N PRO A 2 -0.25 -6.05 -18.13
CA PRO A 2 -1.48 -6.60 -17.60
C PRO A 2 -1.13 -7.61 -16.49
N ILE A 3 -1.60 -7.42 -15.25
CA ILE A 3 -1.69 -8.53 -14.30
C ILE A 3 -2.74 -9.50 -14.85
N HIS A 4 -2.40 -10.77 -14.94
CA HIS A 4 -3.26 -11.77 -15.59
C HIS A 4 -4.03 -12.53 -14.52
N SER A 5 -5.37 -12.51 -14.59
CA SER A 5 -6.23 -13.27 -13.66
C SER A 5 -6.23 -14.78 -13.94
N SER A 6 -5.55 -15.24 -14.99
CA SER A 6 -5.57 -16.64 -15.45
C SER A 6 -4.76 -17.57 -14.55
N GLU A 7 -3.87 -17.02 -13.74
CA GLU A 7 -3.11 -17.73 -12.71
C GLU A 7 -3.49 -17.05 -11.38
N GLN A 8 -3.78 -17.82 -10.33
CA GLN A 8 -4.15 -17.29 -9.01
C GLN A 8 -2.96 -16.58 -8.36
N GLN A 9 -2.59 -15.43 -8.92
CA GLN A 9 -1.37 -14.71 -8.58
C GLN A 9 -1.45 -14.25 -7.12
N LYS A 10 -0.39 -14.53 -6.37
CA LYS A 10 -0.24 -14.16 -4.96
C LYS A 10 0.29 -12.74 -4.89
N ILE A 11 -0.54 -11.82 -4.44
CA ILE A 11 -0.23 -10.39 -4.36
C ILE A 11 -0.04 -10.01 -2.89
N GLY A 12 1.17 -9.56 -2.56
CA GLY A 12 1.47 -8.92 -1.28
C GLY A 12 1.17 -7.43 -1.34
N ILE A 13 0.44 -6.90 -0.37
CA ILE A 13 0.17 -5.46 -0.26
C ILE A 13 0.82 -4.91 1.01
N ILE A 14 1.76 -3.98 0.85
CA ILE A 14 2.34 -3.19 1.94
C ILE A 14 1.66 -1.83 1.95
N SER A 15 0.93 -1.51 3.03
CA SER A 15 0.23 -0.22 3.15
C SER A 15 1.02 0.80 3.98
N LEU A 16 1.36 1.92 3.32
CA LEU A 16 2.04 3.06 3.94
C LEU A 16 1.18 4.32 3.89
N GLY A 17 1.47 5.25 4.78
CA GLY A 17 0.78 6.53 4.90
C GLY A 17 0.00 6.71 6.20
N ASN A 18 -0.86 7.71 6.23
CA ASN A 18 -1.46 8.31 7.43
C ASN A 18 -2.99 8.17 7.48
N GLU A 19 -3.54 7.15 6.81
CA GLU A 19 -4.97 6.88 6.85
C GLU A 19 -5.41 6.41 8.26
N LEU A 20 -5.94 7.37 9.02
CA LEU A 20 -6.51 7.17 10.35
C LEU A 20 -8.03 7.06 10.24
N ASP A 21 -8.61 6.05 10.90
CA ASP A 21 -10.03 6.07 11.22
C ASP A 21 -10.25 7.01 12.43
N VAL A 22 -11.40 7.68 12.49
CA VAL A 22 -11.85 8.42 13.68
C VAL A 22 -11.79 7.52 14.92
N PHE A 23 -12.10 6.23 14.77
CA PHE A 23 -11.99 5.26 15.86
C PHE A 23 -10.54 4.98 16.26
N ASP A 24 -9.58 5.02 15.33
CA ASP A 24 -8.15 4.88 15.67
C ASP A 24 -7.69 6.05 16.55
N ILE A 25 -8.17 7.27 16.29
CA ILE A 25 -7.88 8.47 17.10
C ILE A 25 -8.54 8.36 18.49
N LEU A 26 -9.81 7.96 18.55
CA LEU A 26 -10.53 7.79 19.81
C LEU A 26 -9.91 6.68 20.68
N GLU A 27 -9.46 5.58 20.09
CA GLU A 27 -8.81 4.48 20.82
C GLU A 27 -7.47 4.89 21.43
N GLN A 28 -6.72 5.83 20.83
CA GLN A 28 -5.47 6.34 21.39
C GLN A 28 -5.68 7.10 22.71
N GLY A 29 -6.84 7.74 22.89
CA GLY A 29 -7.20 8.46 24.12
C GLY A 29 -8.12 7.68 25.08
N ALA A 30 -8.66 6.53 24.67
CA ALA A 30 -9.64 5.77 25.45
C ALA A 30 -8.99 4.76 26.41
N SER A 31 -9.58 4.61 27.61
CA SER A 31 -9.21 3.57 28.58
C SER A 31 -10.43 2.78 29.07
N GLY A 32 -10.19 1.59 29.63
CA GLY A 32 -11.24 0.75 30.24
C GLY A 32 -12.37 0.35 29.29
N ILE A 33 -13.62 0.47 29.78
CA ILE A 33 -14.84 0.03 29.09
C ILE A 33 -15.03 0.76 27.75
N MET A 34 -14.61 2.04 27.66
CA MET A 34 -14.75 2.82 26.43
C MET A 34 -13.89 2.27 25.30
N LYS A 35 -12.65 1.85 25.60
CA LYS A 35 -11.78 1.18 24.62
C LYS A 35 -12.36 -0.17 24.17
N LEU A 36 -13.00 -0.89 25.08
CA LEU A 36 -13.67 -2.15 24.75
C LEU A 36 -14.89 -1.92 23.83
N ALA A 37 -15.69 -0.89 24.08
CA ALA A 37 -16.84 -0.54 23.25
C ALA A 37 -16.43 -0.08 21.84
N LEU A 38 -15.36 0.71 21.71
CA LEU A 38 -14.83 1.17 20.43
C LEU A 38 -14.40 0.01 19.52
N LYS A 39 -13.89 -1.10 20.09
CA LYS A 39 -13.54 -2.30 19.31
C LYS A 39 -14.72 -2.98 18.63
N PHE A 40 -15.94 -2.82 19.15
CA PHE A 40 -17.16 -3.40 18.56
C PHE A 40 -17.82 -2.49 17.53
N GLN A 41 -17.33 -1.26 17.35
CA GLN A 41 -17.87 -0.38 16.32
C GLN A 41 -17.35 -0.73 14.93
N LYS A 42 -18.22 -0.55 13.94
CA LYS A 42 -17.90 -0.81 12.53
C LYS A 42 -16.91 0.24 12.04
N ARG A 43 -15.65 -0.16 11.90
CA ARG A 43 -14.58 0.67 11.36
C ARG A 43 -14.84 1.03 9.91
N LYS A 44 -14.48 2.24 9.51
CA LYS A 44 -14.45 2.60 8.09
C LYS A 44 -13.29 1.85 7.46
N LYS A 45 -13.60 1.19 6.35
CA LYS A 45 -12.62 0.45 5.58
C LYS A 45 -11.55 1.39 5.03
N LYS A 46 -10.28 0.97 5.13
CA LYS A 46 -9.14 1.72 4.60
C LYS A 46 -9.00 1.51 3.11
N SER A 47 -8.35 2.44 2.43
CA SER A 47 -8.28 2.46 0.96
C SER A 47 -7.52 1.27 0.38
N HIS A 48 -6.48 0.80 1.07
CA HIS A 48 -5.73 -0.40 0.67
C HIS A 48 -6.55 -1.69 0.85
N GLU A 49 -7.42 -1.75 1.86
CA GLU A 49 -8.36 -2.86 2.06
C GLU A 49 -9.43 -2.84 0.96
N ALA A 50 -9.92 -1.64 0.58
CA ALA A 50 -10.82 -1.44 -0.56
C ALA A 50 -10.20 -2.01 -1.84
N PHE A 51 -8.97 -1.61 -2.13
CA PHE A 51 -8.20 -2.11 -3.26
C PHE A 51 -7.98 -3.63 -3.22
N GLY A 52 -7.60 -4.18 -2.05
CA GLY A 52 -7.38 -5.61 -1.87
C GLY A 52 -8.65 -6.47 -2.06
N GLU A 53 -9.82 -5.99 -1.63
CA GLU A 53 -11.08 -6.69 -1.90
C GLU A 53 -11.46 -6.68 -3.38
N ILE A 54 -11.17 -5.61 -4.10
CA ILE A 54 -11.38 -5.57 -5.56
C ILE A 54 -10.55 -6.68 -6.21
N LEU A 55 -9.26 -6.73 -5.92
CA LEU A 55 -8.36 -7.78 -6.43
C LEU A 55 -8.83 -9.19 -6.04
N THR A 56 -9.22 -9.38 -4.77
CA THR A 56 -9.75 -10.68 -4.30
C THR A 56 -11.01 -11.08 -5.06
N GLY A 57 -11.92 -10.13 -5.31
CA GLY A 57 -13.12 -10.34 -6.11
C GLY A 57 -12.85 -10.64 -7.60
N ARG A 58 -11.66 -10.29 -8.11
CA ARG A 58 -11.17 -10.66 -9.45
C ARG A 58 -10.44 -12.00 -9.48
N GLY A 59 -10.24 -12.66 -8.32
CA GLY A 59 -9.62 -13.99 -8.21
C GLY A 59 -8.15 -14.01 -7.80
N TYR A 60 -7.56 -12.86 -7.43
CA TYR A 60 -6.19 -12.78 -6.92
C TYR A 60 -6.09 -13.23 -5.46
N GLN A 61 -4.99 -13.88 -5.08
CA GLN A 61 -4.72 -14.23 -3.68
C GLN A 61 -4.02 -13.05 -3.00
N VAL A 62 -4.78 -12.21 -2.31
CA VAL A 62 -4.25 -11.00 -1.66
C VAL A 62 -3.86 -11.27 -0.21
N SER A 63 -2.69 -10.80 0.18
CA SER A 63 -2.25 -10.81 1.58
C SER A 63 -1.63 -9.47 1.97
N PHE A 64 -1.99 -8.99 3.15
CA PHE A 64 -1.49 -7.73 3.69
C PHE A 64 -0.23 -7.98 4.52
N ILE A 65 0.83 -7.25 4.19
CA ILE A 65 2.11 -7.33 4.87
C ILE A 65 2.21 -6.13 5.80
N ASP A 66 2.03 -6.36 7.10
CA ASP A 66 2.07 -5.32 8.14
C ASP A 66 3.22 -5.56 9.12
N HIS A 67 4.36 -4.91 8.86
CA HIS A 67 5.54 -4.97 9.71
C HIS A 67 5.50 -3.98 10.90
N SER A 68 4.38 -3.28 11.13
CA SER A 68 4.24 -2.42 12.33
C SER A 68 4.14 -3.25 13.62
N GLN A 69 3.75 -4.52 13.51
CA GLN A 69 3.67 -5.44 14.64
C GLN A 69 5.03 -6.10 14.89
N ILE A 70 5.55 -5.95 16.12
CA ILE A 70 6.84 -6.51 16.55
C ILE A 70 6.93 -8.02 16.26
N LYS A 71 5.83 -8.77 16.44
CA LYS A 71 5.80 -10.20 16.17
C LYS A 71 6.08 -10.52 14.69
N VAL A 72 5.36 -9.85 13.78
CA VAL A 72 5.51 -10.02 12.33
C VAL A 72 6.91 -9.61 11.89
N MET A 73 7.44 -8.53 12.45
CA MET A 73 8.83 -8.11 12.23
C MET A 73 9.82 -9.21 12.66
N MET A 74 9.69 -9.78 13.85
CA MET A 74 10.59 -10.83 14.34
C MET A 74 10.50 -12.12 13.53
N GLU A 75 9.33 -12.44 12.96
CA GLU A 75 9.17 -13.53 12.01
C GLU A 75 9.90 -13.23 10.70
N SER A 76 9.79 -12.00 10.21
CA SER A 76 10.46 -11.54 8.97
C SER A 76 11.99 -11.56 9.11
N VAL A 77 12.53 -11.25 10.30
CA VAL A 77 13.99 -11.31 10.58
C VAL A 77 14.54 -12.73 10.43
N LYS A 78 13.73 -13.75 10.72
CA LYS A 78 14.14 -15.16 10.66
C LYS A 78 13.90 -15.79 9.29
N GLU A 79 13.09 -15.14 8.47
CA GLU A 79 12.70 -15.62 7.15
C GLU A 79 13.86 -15.44 6.16
N SER A 80 14.14 -16.47 5.38
CA SER A 80 15.09 -16.38 4.28
C SER A 80 14.45 -15.67 3.08
N ILE A 81 15.27 -15.04 2.23
CA ILE A 81 14.78 -14.42 0.99
C ILE A 81 14.02 -15.42 0.10
N ALA A 82 14.48 -16.68 0.03
CA ALA A 82 13.84 -17.72 -0.78
C ALA A 82 12.45 -18.10 -0.26
N GLU A 83 12.27 -18.15 1.06
CA GLU A 83 10.95 -18.35 1.66
C GLU A 83 10.03 -17.16 1.37
N PHE A 84 10.55 -15.94 1.51
CA PHE A 84 9.79 -14.72 1.24
C PHE A 84 9.33 -14.62 -0.22
N THR A 85 10.23 -14.85 -1.18
CA THR A 85 9.92 -14.78 -2.62
C THR A 85 8.96 -15.88 -3.06
N SER A 86 8.95 -17.05 -2.40
CA SER A 86 7.99 -18.12 -2.71
C SER A 86 6.53 -17.79 -2.37
N LYS A 87 6.30 -16.79 -1.52
CA LYS A 87 4.97 -16.39 -1.05
C LYS A 87 4.25 -15.44 -2.02
N TYR A 88 4.98 -14.70 -2.85
CA TYR A 88 4.42 -13.61 -3.64
C TYR A 88 4.94 -13.62 -5.06
N ASP A 89 4.04 -13.42 -6.01
CA ASP A 89 4.39 -13.22 -7.42
C ASP A 89 4.51 -11.72 -7.76
N LEU A 90 3.91 -10.85 -6.92
CA LEU A 90 3.92 -9.40 -7.05
C LEU A 90 3.77 -8.76 -5.67
N ILE A 91 4.53 -7.69 -5.42
CA ILE A 91 4.34 -6.83 -4.27
C ILE A 91 3.87 -5.44 -4.72
N ILE A 92 2.82 -4.95 -4.05
CA ILE A 92 2.25 -3.63 -4.27
C ILE A 92 2.48 -2.79 -3.02
N TYR A 93 3.28 -1.73 -3.18
CA TYR A 93 3.30 -0.63 -2.23
C TYR A 93 2.08 0.25 -2.47
N PHE A 94 1.12 0.20 -1.56
CA PHE A 94 -0.08 1.02 -1.60
C PHE A 94 0.08 2.21 -0.64
N VAL A 95 0.27 3.41 -1.18
CA VAL A 95 0.59 4.59 -0.40
C VAL A 95 -0.55 5.61 -0.43
N LYS A 96 -1.03 5.94 0.77
CA LYS A 96 -2.01 7.02 1.01
C LYS A 96 -1.51 7.95 2.11
N LYS A 97 -0.70 8.93 1.71
CA LYS A 97 -0.21 10.02 2.57
C LYS A 97 -0.94 11.31 2.20
N ASP A 98 -1.98 11.62 2.96
CA ASP A 98 -2.79 12.82 2.78
C ASP A 98 -2.19 14.03 3.51
N THR A 99 -2.53 15.23 3.05
CA THR A 99 -2.20 16.46 3.78
C THR A 99 -2.98 16.54 5.08
N MET A 100 -2.27 16.74 6.20
CA MET A 100 -2.84 16.95 7.53
C MET A 100 -2.24 18.20 8.16
N SER A 101 -3.03 18.94 8.96
CA SER A 101 -2.64 20.26 9.49
C SER A 101 -1.40 20.26 10.39
N ASN A 102 -1.09 19.14 11.02
CA ASN A 102 0.01 18.97 11.95
C ASN A 102 1.16 18.11 11.41
N GLN A 103 1.18 17.83 10.10
CA GLN A 103 2.27 17.09 9.46
C GLN A 103 3.21 18.07 8.74
N THR A 104 4.49 17.95 9.02
CA THR A 104 5.54 18.83 8.46
C THR A 104 6.05 18.37 7.10
N ASN A 105 5.73 17.13 6.71
CA ASN A 105 6.13 16.54 5.44
C ASN A 105 5.06 15.55 4.93
N LEU A 106 5.12 15.27 3.63
CA LEU A 106 4.30 14.26 2.94
C LEU A 106 5.15 13.10 2.41
N ARG A 107 6.27 12.83 3.10
CA ARG A 107 7.18 11.73 2.74
C ARG A 107 6.60 10.42 3.22
N VAL A 108 7.01 9.34 2.58
CA VAL A 108 6.67 7.99 3.02
C VAL A 108 7.40 7.70 4.33
N GLU A 109 6.65 7.22 5.31
CA GLU A 109 7.19 6.77 6.59
C GLU A 109 7.11 5.24 6.63
N PHE A 110 8.27 4.59 6.63
CA PHE A 110 8.39 3.16 6.90
C PHE A 110 8.11 2.92 8.38
N LYS A 111 7.11 2.08 8.67
CA LYS A 111 6.57 1.83 10.00
C LYS A 111 7.36 0.77 10.78
N SER A 112 8.13 -0.06 10.09
CA SER A 112 8.91 -1.11 10.75
C SER A 112 10.07 -0.51 11.57
N LEU A 113 10.31 -1.04 12.77
CA LEU A 113 11.39 -0.62 13.68
C LEU A 113 12.80 -0.77 13.06
N ALA A 114 12.94 -1.51 11.96
CA ALA A 114 14.19 -1.67 11.20
C ALA A 114 14.00 -1.49 9.69
N GLY A 115 12.91 -0.86 9.25
CA GLY A 115 12.64 -0.64 7.82
C GLY A 115 12.43 -1.90 7.01
N PHE A 116 11.93 -3.00 7.60
CA PHE A 116 11.60 -4.23 6.86
C PHE A 116 10.48 -4.04 5.84
N ASP A 117 9.70 -2.98 5.97
CA ASP A 117 8.71 -2.53 4.99
C ASP A 117 9.31 -1.62 3.89
N ALA A 118 10.61 -1.33 3.92
CA ALA A 118 11.30 -0.68 2.80
C ALA A 118 11.46 -1.66 1.61
N PRO A 119 11.62 -1.16 0.37
CA PRO A 119 11.65 -1.99 -0.84
C PRO A 119 12.99 -2.73 -1.07
N TRP A 120 13.46 -3.52 -0.09
CA TRP A 120 14.76 -4.21 -0.15
C TRP A 120 14.79 -5.44 -1.07
N PHE A 121 13.63 -5.95 -1.49
CA PHE A 121 13.45 -7.18 -2.31
C PHE A 121 13.08 -6.92 -3.77
N ILE A 122 13.12 -5.67 -4.23
CA ILE A 122 12.64 -5.26 -5.56
C ILE A 122 13.30 -5.97 -6.75
N HIS A 123 14.51 -6.48 -6.57
CA HIS A 123 15.22 -7.25 -7.60
C HIS A 123 14.85 -8.74 -7.59
N GLU A 124 14.21 -9.20 -6.52
CA GLU A 124 13.84 -10.60 -6.31
C GLU A 124 12.35 -10.85 -6.60
N ILE A 125 11.50 -9.85 -6.37
CA ILE A 125 10.04 -9.92 -6.60
C ILE A 125 9.60 -8.71 -7.41
N PRO A 126 8.83 -8.90 -8.51
CA PRO A 126 8.18 -7.80 -9.21
C PRO A 126 7.46 -6.90 -8.21
N THR A 127 7.79 -5.61 -8.23
CA THR A 127 7.29 -4.65 -7.26
C THR A 127 6.77 -3.41 -7.97
N MET A 128 5.61 -2.90 -7.52
CA MET A 128 5.04 -1.66 -8.01
C MET A 128 4.61 -0.74 -6.88
N LEU A 129 4.62 0.56 -7.15
CA LEU A 129 4.12 1.61 -6.28
C LEU A 129 2.79 2.14 -6.84
N ILE A 130 1.77 2.16 -5.99
CA ILE A 130 0.49 2.81 -6.25
C ILE A 130 0.29 3.91 -5.21
N SER A 131 0.33 5.16 -5.64
CA SER A 131 0.03 6.31 -4.80
C SER A 131 -1.37 6.85 -5.10
N VAL A 132 -2.21 6.98 -4.07
CA VAL A 132 -3.60 7.48 -4.22
C VAL A 132 -3.82 8.83 -3.55
N ALA A 133 -2.75 9.58 -3.29
CA ALA A 133 -2.82 10.93 -2.72
C ALA A 133 -1.71 11.83 -3.30
N ASN A 134 -0.54 11.85 -2.68
CA ASN A 134 0.61 12.64 -3.13
C ASN A 134 1.34 11.97 -4.32
N PRO A 135 1.55 12.65 -5.46
CA PRO A 135 2.20 12.05 -6.64
C PRO A 135 3.71 11.88 -6.52
N TYR A 136 4.35 12.41 -5.46
CA TYR A 136 5.81 12.46 -5.35
C TYR A 136 6.43 11.29 -4.57
N HIS A 137 5.68 10.22 -4.30
CA HIS A 137 6.21 9.07 -3.54
C HIS A 137 7.28 8.28 -4.28
N GLU A 138 7.39 8.42 -5.60
CA GLU A 138 8.53 7.91 -6.37
C GLU A 138 9.88 8.34 -5.77
N TYR A 139 9.95 9.56 -5.23
CA TYR A 139 11.17 10.08 -4.58
C TYR A 139 11.66 9.18 -3.43
N ASP A 140 10.74 8.57 -2.68
CA ASP A 140 11.04 7.65 -1.57
C ASP A 140 11.21 6.18 -2.02
N PHE A 141 10.95 5.90 -3.30
CA PHE A 141 10.96 4.58 -3.93
C PHE A 141 11.79 4.57 -5.23
N ALA A 142 12.99 5.17 -5.18
CA ALA A 142 13.83 5.43 -6.35
C ALA A 142 14.08 4.22 -7.26
N ASP A 143 14.15 3.02 -6.68
CA ASP A 143 14.47 1.79 -7.42
C ASP A 143 13.22 1.02 -7.92
N VAL A 144 12.01 1.49 -7.59
CA VAL A 144 10.75 0.88 -8.07
C VAL A 144 10.45 1.35 -9.49
N MET A 145 10.48 0.42 -10.44
CA MET A 145 10.35 0.75 -11.87
C MET A 145 8.92 0.93 -12.37
N THR A 146 7.91 0.53 -11.59
CA THR A 146 6.49 0.64 -11.98
C THR A 146 5.74 1.48 -10.98
N ILE A 147 5.29 2.66 -11.41
CA ILE A 147 4.67 3.67 -10.55
C ILE A 147 3.34 4.11 -11.14
N ILE A 148 2.30 4.12 -10.32
CA ILE A 148 0.95 4.54 -10.67
C ILE A 148 0.51 5.62 -9.69
N ASN A 149 0.18 6.79 -10.23
CA ASN A 149 -0.44 7.88 -9.48
C ASN A 149 -1.95 7.92 -9.75
N GLY A 150 -2.74 7.61 -8.73
CA GLY A 150 -4.20 7.68 -8.72
C GLY A 150 -4.75 9.02 -8.24
N TYR A 151 -3.94 9.85 -7.55
CA TYR A 151 -4.26 11.20 -7.02
C TYR A 151 -5.43 11.30 -6.02
N SER A 152 -6.31 10.29 -5.95
CA SER A 152 -7.42 10.24 -5.02
C SER A 152 -7.77 8.80 -4.63
N PRO A 153 -8.19 8.53 -3.39
CA PRO A 153 -8.48 7.19 -2.90
C PRO A 153 -9.96 6.77 -3.09
N THR A 154 -10.67 7.32 -4.09
CA THR A 154 -12.10 6.98 -4.28
C THR A 154 -12.29 5.59 -4.87
N ASP A 155 -13.42 4.95 -4.61
CA ASP A 155 -13.73 3.61 -5.11
C ASP A 155 -13.65 3.53 -6.64
N GLU A 156 -14.04 4.60 -7.34
CA GLU A 156 -13.94 4.70 -8.81
C GLU A 156 -12.49 4.69 -9.28
N VAL A 157 -11.60 5.41 -8.58
CA VAL A 157 -10.17 5.44 -8.90
C VAL A 157 -9.55 4.07 -8.62
N LEU A 158 -9.86 3.45 -7.49
CA LEU A 158 -9.34 2.13 -7.14
C LEU A 158 -9.78 1.07 -8.16
N GLN A 159 -11.04 1.08 -8.59
CA GLN A 159 -11.53 0.20 -9.65
C GLN A 159 -10.84 0.47 -10.99
N ALA A 160 -10.70 1.75 -11.37
CA ALA A 160 -10.04 2.13 -12.61
C ALA A 160 -8.57 1.71 -12.64
N ILE A 161 -7.87 1.76 -11.50
CA ILE A 161 -6.50 1.25 -11.37
C ILE A 161 -6.48 -0.25 -11.65
N VAL A 162 -7.35 -1.04 -11.00
CA VAL A 162 -7.40 -2.50 -11.23
C VAL A 162 -7.74 -2.84 -12.67
N ASP A 163 -8.76 -2.21 -13.26
CA ASP A 163 -9.14 -2.47 -14.67
C ASP A 163 -7.99 -2.13 -15.64
N LYS A 164 -7.18 -1.12 -15.34
CA LYS A 164 -5.99 -0.77 -16.13
C LYS A 164 -4.84 -1.73 -15.90
N LEU A 165 -4.64 -2.14 -14.65
CA LEU A 165 -3.68 -3.17 -14.30
C LEU A 165 -4.00 -4.48 -15.00
N GLU A 166 -5.27 -4.86 -15.19
CA GLU A 166 -5.66 -6.06 -15.94
C GLU A 166 -5.63 -5.86 -17.47
N GLY A 167 -5.31 -4.64 -17.94
CA GLY A 167 -5.29 -4.31 -19.37
C GLY A 167 -6.67 -4.15 -20.02
N LYS A 168 -7.77 -4.11 -19.24
CA LYS A 168 -9.13 -3.90 -19.78
C LYS A 168 -9.30 -2.53 -20.40
N THR A 169 -8.62 -1.52 -19.83
CA THR A 169 -8.54 -0.18 -20.41
C THR A 169 -7.11 0.34 -20.35
N PRO A 170 -6.67 1.20 -21.30
CA PRO A 170 -5.34 1.77 -21.25
C PRO A 170 -5.23 2.88 -20.19
N PHE A 171 -4.02 3.14 -19.70
CA PHE A 171 -3.69 4.37 -18.97
C PHE A 171 -3.74 5.56 -19.95
N ARG A 172 -4.45 6.62 -19.54
CA ARG A 172 -4.63 7.86 -20.33
C ARG A 172 -4.28 9.13 -19.56
N GLY A 173 -3.93 8.99 -18.27
CA GLY A 173 -3.57 10.12 -17.43
C GLY A 173 -2.25 10.72 -17.90
N VAL A 174 -2.18 12.04 -17.90
CA VAL A 174 -0.93 12.78 -18.05
C VAL A 174 -0.68 13.47 -16.72
N SER A 175 0.50 13.27 -16.14
CA SER A 175 0.85 13.87 -14.86
C SER A 175 0.73 15.41 -14.96
N PRO A 176 -0.06 16.06 -14.08
CA PRO A 176 -0.17 17.51 -14.06
C PRO A 176 1.03 18.20 -13.38
N VAL A 177 2.02 17.43 -12.97
CA VAL A 177 3.24 17.85 -12.28
C VAL A 177 4.46 17.20 -12.94
N SER A 178 5.62 17.86 -12.86
CA SER A 178 6.89 17.23 -13.22
C SER A 178 7.28 16.19 -12.17
N MET A 179 7.79 15.06 -12.63
CA MET A 179 8.36 13.99 -11.79
C MET A 179 9.86 13.82 -12.06
N ASP A 180 10.50 14.87 -12.57
CA ASP A 180 11.94 14.87 -12.87
C ASP A 180 12.74 15.15 -11.59
N PHE A 181 12.91 14.12 -10.76
CA PHE A 181 13.64 14.26 -9.49
C PHE A 181 15.16 14.22 -9.65
N TYR A 182 15.66 13.69 -10.77
CA TYR A 182 17.07 13.29 -10.92
C TYR A 182 17.83 14.05 -12.01
N THR A 183 17.19 15.01 -12.67
CA THR A 183 17.86 15.89 -13.65
C THR A 183 18.19 17.23 -13.00
N ASN A 184 19.49 17.49 -12.82
CA ASN A 184 20.04 18.81 -12.49
C ASN A 184 20.02 19.73 -13.71
#